data_AF-A0A2I0WM54-F1
#
_entry.id   AF-A0A2I0WM54-F1
#
_cell.length_a   1.000
_cell.length_b   1.000
_cell.length_c   1.000
_cell.angle_alpha   90.00
_cell.angle_beta   90.00
_cell.angle_gamma   90.00
#
_symmetry.space_group_name_H-M   'P 1'
#
loop_
_entity.id
_entity.type
_entity.pdbx_description
1 polymer ?
#
loop_
_entity_poly.entity_id
_entity_poly.type
_entity_poly.pdbx_seq_one_letter_code
_entity_poly.pdbx_strand_id
1 'polypeptide(L)'
;MQCLLPSPFSFLPYSILNPLIELCIFFKNLCSTKFNAEHLIHMENNNTFILCKLEKIFPPPFFDSMEHLLVHLPYEAIIGGLVQYQWMYPFER
;
A
#
# COMPACT_ATOMS: atom_id res chain seq x y z
N MET A 1 9.39 6.97 5.03
CA MET A 1 9.56 6.27 3.74
C MET A 1 9.70 7.33 2.68
N GLN A 2 10.92 7.64 2.24
CA GLN A 2 11.10 8.49 1.06
C GLN A 2 10.53 7.74 -0.15
N CYS A 3 9.72 8.39 -0.98
CA CYS A 3 9.28 7.84 -2.26
C CYS A 3 10.47 7.89 -3.21
N LEU A 4 11.34 6.89 -3.10
CA LEU A 4 12.35 6.61 -4.12
C LEU A 4 11.61 5.97 -5.29
N LEU A 5 10.92 6.77 -6.10
CA LEU A 5 10.63 6.38 -7.47
C LEU A 5 11.95 6.58 -8.23
N PRO A 6 12.70 5.52 -8.56
CA PRO A 6 13.92 5.70 -9.34
C PRO A 6 13.56 6.32 -10.71
N SER A 7 14.55 7.00 -11.29
CA SER A 7 14.56 7.58 -12.65
C SER A 7 13.79 6.81 -13.75
N PRO A 8 13.71 5.46 -13.78
CA PRO A 8 12.97 4.74 -14.82
C PRO A 8 11.44 4.94 -14.81
N PHE A 9 10.84 5.28 -13.66
CA PHE A 9 9.38 5.42 -13.57
C PHE A 9 8.85 6.65 -14.33
N SER A 10 9.70 7.64 -14.58
CA SER A 10 9.40 8.84 -15.39
C SER A 10 9.00 8.52 -16.83
N PHE A 11 9.40 7.35 -17.35
CA PHE A 11 9.16 6.91 -18.72
C PHE A 11 7.92 6.01 -18.86
N LEU A 12 7.27 5.64 -17.73
CA LEU A 12 6.08 4.80 -17.77
C LEU A 12 4.85 5.62 -18.17
N PRO A 13 3.92 5.02 -18.94
CA PRO A 13 2.62 5.61 -19.20
C PRO A 13 1.92 5.99 -17.89
N TYR A 14 1.22 7.13 -17.87
CA TYR A 14 0.49 7.58 -16.70
C TYR A 14 -0.53 6.55 -16.20
N SER A 15 -1.11 5.75 -17.11
CA SER A 15 -2.00 4.64 -16.78
C SER A 15 -1.36 3.57 -15.89
N ILE A 16 -0.04 3.37 -16.00
CA ILE A 16 0.74 2.44 -15.17
C ILE A 16 1.25 3.14 -13.91
N LEU A 17 1.70 4.39 -14.05
CA LEU A 17 2.27 5.16 -12.95
C LEU A 17 1.22 5.47 -11.87
N ASN A 18 -0.01 5.81 -12.27
CA ASN A 18 -1.06 6.23 -11.34
C ASN A 18 -1.39 5.17 -10.26
N PRO A 19 -1.67 3.89 -10.60
CA PRO A 19 -1.91 2.88 -9.56
C PRO A 19 -0.70 2.57 -8.69
N LEU A 20 0.52 2.71 -9.22
CA LEU A 20 1.74 2.61 -8.42
C LEU A 20 1.86 3.77 -7.41
N ILE A 21 1.53 4.99 -7.83
CA ILE A 21 1.47 6.15 -6.93
C ILE A 21 0.41 5.94 -5.84
N GLU A 22 -0.79 5.48 -6.21
CA GLU A 22 -1.86 5.16 -5.26
C GLU A 22 -1.40 4.10 -4.23
N LEU A 23 -0.69 3.07 -4.69
CA LEU A 23 -0.08 2.04 -3.82
C LEU A 23 0.99 2.63 -2.88
N CYS A 24 1.87 3.50 -3.38
CA CYS A 24 2.87 4.18 -2.54
C CYS A 24 2.21 5.06 -1.47
N ILE A 25 1.16 5.79 -1.83
CA ILE A 25 0.38 6.61 -0.89
C ILE A 25 -0.29 5.73 0.16
N PHE A 26 -0.86 4.59 -0.25
CA PHE A 26 -1.44 3.61 0.66
C PHE A 26 -0.44 3.18 1.74
N PHE A 27 0.75 2.70 1.34
CA PHE A 27 1.78 2.28 2.30
C PHE A 27 2.29 3.43 3.18
N LYS A 28 2.44 4.63 2.60
CA LYS A 28 2.83 5.82 3.36
C LYS A 28 1.82 6.13 4.48
N ASN A 29 0.53 6.03 4.17
CA ASN A 29 -0.52 6.25 5.14
C ASN A 29 -0.59 5.14 6.18
N LEU A 30 -0.43 3.89 5.76
CA LEU A 30 -0.39 2.72 6.65
C LEU A 30 0.77 2.81 7.66
N CYS A 31 1.94 3.28 7.21
CA CYS A 31 3.14 3.42 8.03
C CYS A 31 3.26 4.79 8.74
N SER A 32 2.19 5.60 8.71
CA SER A 32 2.15 6.90 9.37
C SER A 32 2.32 6.73 10.89
N THR A 33 3.04 7.65 11.52
CA THR A 33 3.15 7.71 13.00
C THR A 33 1.84 8.14 13.67
N LYS A 34 0.86 8.63 12.90
CA LYS A 34 -0.44 9.07 13.38
C LYS A 34 -1.47 7.98 13.10
N PHE A 35 -2.01 7.40 14.17
CA PHE A 35 -3.10 6.44 14.10
C PHE A 35 -4.44 7.17 13.98
N ASN A 36 -5.17 6.95 12.90
CA ASN A 36 -6.55 7.42 12.73
C ASN A 36 -7.40 6.28 12.15
N ALA A 37 -8.27 5.72 12.97
CA ALA A 37 -9.13 4.59 12.59
C ALA A 37 -10.09 4.94 11.45
N GLU A 38 -10.65 6.16 11.42
CA GLU A 38 -11.56 6.60 10.35
C GLU A 38 -10.83 6.65 9.00
N HIS A 39 -9.58 7.10 9.00
CA HIS A 39 -8.74 7.13 7.81
C HIS A 39 -8.38 5.71 7.33
N LEU A 40 -8.15 4.76 8.26
CA LEU A 40 -7.89 3.36 7.93
C LEU A 40 -9.12 2.66 7.33
N ILE A 41 -10.31 2.93 7.87
CA ILE A 41 -11.59 2.42 7.30
C ILE A 41 -11.80 2.97 5.88
N HIS A 42 -11.48 4.25 5.64
CA HIS A 42 -11.55 4.81 4.29
C HIS A 42 -10.52 4.16 3.35
N MET A 43 -9.31 3.86 3.84
CA MET A 43 -8.28 3.15 3.08
C MET A 43 -8.69 1.72 2.72
N GLU A 44 -9.35 0.98 3.62
CA GLU A 44 -9.87 -0.38 3.37
C GLU A 44 -10.81 -0.40 2.16
N ASN A 45 -11.76 0.55 2.12
CA ASN A 45 -12.71 0.67 1.01
C ASN A 45 -12.03 1.00 -0.33
N ASN A 46 -10.95 1.80 -0.32
CA ASN A 46 -10.23 2.16 -1.54
C ASN A 46 -9.19 1.11 -2.00
N ASN A 47 -8.74 0.21 -1.13
CA ASN A 47 -7.64 -0.71 -1.47
C ASN A 47 -8.03 -1.69 -2.58
N THR A 48 -9.28 -2.17 -2.56
CA THR A 48 -9.78 -3.12 -3.57
C THR A 48 -9.71 -2.52 -4.97
N PHE A 49 -9.90 -1.20 -5.10
CA PHE A 49 -9.80 -0.50 -6.36
C PHE A 49 -8.34 -0.37 -6.84
N ILE A 50 -7.39 -0.18 -5.93
CA ILE A 50 -5.95 -0.13 -6.25
C ILE A 50 -5.49 -1.50 -6.76
N LEU A 51 -5.89 -2.59 -6.10
CA LEU A 51 -5.58 -3.95 -6.54
C LEU A 51 -6.17 -4.26 -7.93
N CYS A 52 -7.45 -3.96 -8.13
CA CYS A 52 -8.11 -4.12 -9.44
C CYS A 52 -7.39 -3.36 -10.56
N LYS A 53 -6.80 -2.20 -10.28
CA LYS A 53 -6.02 -1.44 -11.28
C LYS A 53 -4.68 -2.10 -11.57
N LEU A 54 -4.00 -2.61 -10.55
CA LEU A 54 -2.71 -3.26 -10.69
C LEU A 54 -2.85 -4.62 -11.42
N GLU A 55 -3.89 -5.41 -11.13
CA GLU A 55 -4.19 -6.66 -11.83
C GLU A 55 -4.41 -6.47 -13.35
N LYS A 56 -4.94 -5.31 -13.76
CA LYS A 56 -5.12 -4.98 -15.17
C LYS A 56 -3.83 -4.64 -15.90
N ILE A 57 -2.78 -4.30 -15.15
CA ILE A 57 -1.49 -3.86 -15.70
C ILE A 57 -0.48 -5.00 -15.70
N PHE A 58 -0.44 -5.76 -14.61
CA PHE A 58 0.50 -6.85 -14.45
C PHE A 58 -0.08 -8.17 -14.97
N PRO A 59 0.75 -9.05 -15.53
CA PRO A 59 0.27 -10.34 -16.01
C PRO A 59 -0.16 -11.21 -14.80
N PRO A 60 -1.11 -12.15 -14.97
CA PRO A 60 -1.61 -13.01 -13.89
C PRO A 60 -0.53 -13.71 -13.04
N PRO A 61 0.63 -14.14 -13.56
CA PRO A 61 1.68 -14.75 -12.75
C PRO A 61 2.34 -13.81 -11.73
N PHE A 62 2.14 -12.50 -11.87
CA PHE A 62 2.64 -11.47 -10.94
C PHE A 62 1.67 -11.22 -9.78
N PHE A 63 0.41 -11.66 -9.91
CA PHE A 63 -0.60 -11.57 -8.85
C PHE A 63 -0.77 -12.95 -8.21
N ASP A 64 -0.04 -13.18 -7.14
CA ASP A 64 -0.23 -14.32 -6.26
C ASP A 64 -1.02 -13.90 -5.00
N SER A 65 -1.16 -14.81 -4.03
CA SER A 65 -1.90 -14.53 -2.80
C SER A 65 -1.33 -13.36 -1.98
N MET A 66 -0.05 -13.04 -2.15
CA MET A 66 0.65 -12.02 -1.37
C MET A 66 0.20 -10.61 -1.73
N GLU A 67 -0.10 -10.33 -3.00
CA GLU A 67 -0.63 -9.03 -3.43
C GLU A 67 -2.01 -8.78 -2.83
N HIS A 68 -2.83 -9.83 -2.67
CA HIS A 68 -4.16 -9.70 -2.06
C HIS A 68 -4.13 -9.42 -0.56
N LEU A 69 -3.00 -9.61 0.14
CA LEU A 69 -2.88 -9.28 1.56
C LEU A 69 -3.06 -7.77 1.83
N LEU A 70 -2.85 -6.92 0.82
CA LEU A 70 -3.11 -5.48 0.88
C LEU A 70 -4.54 -5.15 1.38
N VAL A 71 -5.55 -5.87 0.85
CA VAL A 71 -6.65 -6.49 1.60
C VAL A 71 -6.82 -6.08 3.06
N HIS A 72 -6.08 -6.81 3.88
CA HIS A 72 -6.29 -6.99 5.30
C HIS A 72 -5.46 -6.01 6.14
N LEU A 73 -4.42 -5.40 5.55
CA LEU A 73 -3.50 -4.51 6.28
C LEU A 73 -4.20 -3.35 7.02
N PRO A 74 -5.23 -2.66 6.47
CA PRO A 74 -5.91 -1.61 7.21
C PRO A 74 -6.65 -2.16 8.44
N TYR A 75 -7.29 -3.31 8.31
CA TYR A 75 -8.01 -3.99 9.40
C TYR A 75 -7.05 -4.48 10.48
N GLU A 76 -5.93 -5.09 10.09
CA GLU A 76 -4.86 -5.50 11.01
C GLU A 76 -4.26 -4.30 11.76
N ALA A 77 -4.07 -3.18 11.07
CA ALA A 77 -3.64 -1.93 11.71
C ALA A 77 -4.69 -1.40 12.69
N ILE A 78 -5.99 -1.49 12.37
CA ILE A 78 -7.05 -1.07 13.31
C ILE A 78 -7.03 -1.90 14.60
N ILE A 79 -6.85 -3.22 14.48
CA ILE A 79 -6.84 -4.13 15.65
C ILE A 79 -5.55 -4.00 16.44
N GLY A 80 -4.41 -4.05 15.77
CA GLY A 80 -3.11 -4.11 16.43
C GLY A 80 -2.43 -2.75 16.63
N GLY A 81 -3.07 -1.64 16.25
CA GLY A 81 -2.52 -0.29 16.39
C GLY A 81 -1.48 0.05 15.32
N LEU A 82 -0.56 0.98 15.65
CA LEU A 82 0.45 1.45 14.70
C LEU A 82 1.31 0.30 14.17
N VAL A 83 1.30 0.12 12.85
CA VAL A 83 2.07 -0.90 12.12
C VAL A 83 3.56 -0.90 12.48
N GLN A 84 4.11 0.27 12.83
CA GLN A 84 5.49 0.42 13.26
C GLN A 84 5.85 -0.44 14.48
N TYR A 85 4.92 -0.70 15.39
CA TYR A 85 5.15 -1.53 16.58
C TYR A 85 4.93 -3.02 16.33
N GLN A 86 4.39 -3.41 15.17
CA GLN A 86 4.18 -4.80 14.78
C GLN A 86 5.28 -5.34 13.89
N TRP A 87 6.20 -4.49 13.43
CA TRP A 87 7.35 -4.93 12.65
C TRP A 87 8.25 -5.82 13.49
N MET A 88 8.93 -6.75 12.82
CA MET A 88 9.91 -7.63 13.47
C MET A 88 11.01 -6.84 14.21
N TYR A 89 11.29 -5.61 13.75
CA TYR A 89 12.24 -4.67 14.37
C TYR A 89 11.64 -3.25 14.44
N PRO A 90 10.85 -2.94 15.48
CA PRO A 90 10.09 -1.69 15.56
C PRO A 90 10.95 -0.46 15.90
N PHE A 91 12.16 -0.68 16.43
CA PHE A 91 13.09 0.38 16.88
C PHE A 91 14.34 0.52 16.01
N GLU A 92 14.51 -0.34 15.00
CA GLU A 92 15.63 -0.26 14.07
C GLU A 92 15.21 0.63 12.88
N ARG A 93 15.57 1.92 12.95
CA ARG A 93 15.40 2.86 11.85
C ARG A 93 16.49 3.92 11.83
#